data_AF-A0A6L7SVH8-F1
#
_entry.id   AF-A0A6L7SVH8-F1
#
_cell.length_a   1.000
_cell.length_b   1.000
_cell.length_c   1.000
_cell.angle_alpha   90.00
_cell.angle_beta   90.00
_cell.angle_gamma   90.00
#
_symmetry.space_group_name_H-M   'P 1'
#
loop_
_entity.id
_entity.type
_entity.pdbx_description
1 polymer ?
#
loop_
_entity_poly.entity_id
_entity_poly.type
_entity_poly.pdbx_seq_one_letter_code
_entity_poly.pdbx_strand_id
1 'polypeptide(L)'
;MPKVLRYEMQWDEETYALAERAACASGLTSIKAYVTQLVKQHAPETIEAYSSIRLTNEQFDAFCEACDNPPTPTAKMRKAAQALDKEGFVLNANH
;
A
#
# COMPACT_ATOMS: atom_id res chain seq x y z
N MET A 1 -16.90 -12.17 20.10
CA MET A 1 -15.78 -12.98 19.55
C MET A 1 -15.49 -12.50 18.13
N PRO A 2 -14.23 -12.36 17.71
CA PRO A 2 -13.92 -11.95 16.34
C PRO A 2 -14.38 -13.00 15.32
N LYS A 3 -14.80 -12.54 14.13
CA LYS A 3 -15.24 -13.41 13.03
C LYS A 3 -14.04 -14.24 12.53
N VAL A 4 -14.16 -15.56 12.56
CA VAL A 4 -13.16 -16.47 12.01
C VAL A 4 -13.43 -16.65 10.51
N LEU A 5 -12.39 -16.48 9.69
CA LEU A 5 -12.45 -16.67 8.24
C LEU A 5 -11.58 -17.87 7.84
N ARG A 6 -12.01 -18.62 6.83
CA ARG A 6 -11.27 -19.76 6.26
C ARG A 6 -10.59 -19.35 4.96
N TYR A 7 -9.35 -19.78 4.80
CA TYR A 7 -8.55 -19.63 3.59
C TYR A 7 -8.00 -21.00 3.21
N GLU A 8 -8.02 -21.32 1.93
CA GLU A 8 -7.49 -22.56 1.38
C GLU A 8 -6.35 -22.23 0.41
N MET A 9 -5.32 -23.07 0.40
CA MET A 9 -4.11 -22.87 -0.37
C MET A 9 -3.64 -24.21 -0.94
N GLN A 10 -3.09 -24.18 -2.15
CA GLN A 10 -2.42 -25.30 -2.77
C GLN A 10 -0.96 -24.93 -3.02
N TRP A 11 -0.08 -25.90 -2.85
CA TRP A 11 1.36 -25.77 -3.06
C TRP A 11 1.88 -26.92 -3.89
N ASP A 12 2.91 -26.65 -4.67
CA ASP A 12 3.79 -27.70 -5.15
C ASP A 12 4.58 -28.31 -3.98
N GLU A 13 5.17 -29.48 -4.25
CA GLU A 13 5.91 -30.27 -3.25
C GLU A 13 7.11 -29.51 -2.67
N GLU A 14 7.82 -28.75 -3.50
CA GLU A 14 9.00 -28.00 -3.09
C GLU A 14 8.63 -26.89 -2.10
N THR A 15 7.60 -26.11 -2.42
CA THR A 15 7.07 -25.05 -1.57
C THR A 15 6.55 -25.60 -0.25
N TYR A 16 5.84 -26.74 -0.29
CA TYR A 16 5.38 -27.43 0.92
C TYR A 16 6.56 -27.82 1.82
N ALA A 17 7.56 -28.52 1.27
CA ALA A 17 8.72 -28.98 2.03
C ALA A 17 9.53 -27.81 2.60
N LEU A 18 9.65 -26.71 1.85
CA LEU A 18 10.32 -25.49 2.33
C LEU A 18 9.57 -24.86 3.51
N ALA A 19 8.25 -24.71 3.39
CA ALA A 19 7.41 -24.14 4.44
C ALA A 19 7.41 -25.02 5.70
N GLU A 20 7.39 -26.35 5.56
CA GLU A 20 7.47 -27.30 6.67
C GLU A 20 8.81 -27.17 7.41
N ARG A 21 9.93 -27.17 6.68
CA ARG A 21 11.27 -26.99 7.25
C ARG A 21 11.40 -25.65 7.95
N ALA A 22 10.88 -24.57 7.37
CA ALA A 22 10.92 -23.24 7.97
C ALA A 22 10.07 -23.16 9.26
N ALA A 23 8.88 -23.77 9.26
CA ALA A 23 8.05 -23.86 10.45
C ALA A 23 8.77 -24.59 11.59
N CYS A 24 9.37 -25.75 11.29
CA CYS A 24 10.14 -26.54 12.26
C CYS A 24 11.36 -25.77 12.79
N ALA A 25 12.16 -25.17 11.89
CA ALA A 25 13.34 -24.39 12.26
C ALA A 25 13.00 -23.15 13.10
N SER A 26 11.81 -22.58 12.90
CA SER A 26 11.30 -21.44 13.67
C SER A 26 10.63 -21.84 15.00
N GLY A 27 10.63 -23.13 15.35
CA GLY A 27 10.00 -23.65 16.57
C GLY A 27 8.46 -23.62 16.55
N LEU A 28 7.86 -23.53 15.37
CA LEU A 28 6.41 -23.47 15.20
C LEU A 28 5.83 -24.86 14.96
N THR A 29 4.64 -25.08 15.52
CA THR A 29 4.00 -26.40 15.55
C THR A 29 3.37 -26.82 14.22
N SER A 30 3.23 -25.91 13.26
CA SER A 30 2.63 -26.21 11.95
C SER A 30 2.99 -25.15 10.92
N ILE A 31 2.87 -25.52 9.65
CA ILE A 31 2.97 -24.57 8.53
C ILE A 31 1.93 -23.45 8.66
N LYS A 32 0.71 -23.76 9.11
CA LYS A 32 -0.34 -22.75 9.34
C LYS A 32 0.13 -21.67 10.32
N ALA A 33 0.79 -22.06 11.41
CA ALA A 33 1.34 -21.12 12.39
C ALA A 33 2.44 -20.25 11.75
N TYR A 34 3.32 -20.87 10.94
CA TYR A 34 4.36 -20.16 10.20
C TYR A 34 3.80 -19.13 9.21
N VAL A 35 2.87 -19.52 8.35
CA VAL A 35 2.22 -18.59 7.40
C VAL A 35 1.48 -17.47 8.12
N THR A 36 0.79 -17.78 9.23
CA THR A 36 0.10 -16.77 10.03
C THR A 36 1.08 -15.74 10.59
N GLN A 37 2.24 -16.18 11.09
CA GLN A 37 3.28 -15.30 11.59
C GLN A 37 3.90 -14.47 10.46
N LEU A 38 4.19 -15.08 9.31
CA LEU A 38 4.73 -14.40 8.14
C LEU A 38 3.80 -13.28 7.67
N VAL A 39 2.49 -13.54 7.58
CA VAL A 39 1.51 -12.52 7.22
C VAL A 39 1.49 -11.37 8.24
N LYS A 40 1.53 -11.67 9.54
CA LYS A 40 1.56 -10.64 10.59
C LYS A 40 2.80 -9.76 10.55
N GLN A 41 3.93 -10.29 10.09
CA GLN A 41 5.20 -9.56 10.00
C GLN A 41 5.29 -8.77 8.68
N HIS A 42 5.03 -9.42 7.55
CA HIS A 42 5.28 -8.87 6.23
C HIS A 42 4.13 -7.99 5.71
N ALA A 43 2.87 -8.27 6.07
CA ALA A 43 1.74 -7.49 5.56
C ALA A 43 1.78 -6.01 5.99
N PRO A 44 2.11 -5.65 7.25
CA PRO A 44 2.29 -4.24 7.63
C PRO A 44 3.35 -3.52 6.79
N GLU A 45 4.52 -4.14 6.60
CA GLU A 45 5.61 -3.57 5.80
C GLU A 45 5.20 -3.38 4.34
N THR A 46 4.49 -4.36 3.77
CA THR A 46 3.97 -4.26 2.40
C THR A 46 2.97 -3.12 2.29
N ILE A 47 2.01 -3.02 3.22
CA ILE A 47 1.00 -1.96 3.19
C ILE A 47 1.68 -0.60 3.34
N GLU A 48 2.63 -0.44 4.27
CA GLU A 48 3.38 0.80 4.46
C GLU A 48 4.13 1.21 3.18
N ALA A 49 4.80 0.27 2.51
CA ALA A 49 5.56 0.53 1.30
C ALA A 49 4.71 1.11 0.15
N TYR A 50 3.43 0.73 0.07
CA TYR A 50 2.50 1.22 -0.96
C TYR A 50 1.61 2.37 -0.50
N SER A 51 1.48 2.60 0.81
CA SER A 51 0.64 3.69 1.36
C SER A 51 1.43 4.91 1.80
N SER A 52 2.76 4.81 1.88
CA SER A 52 3.64 5.91 2.28
C SER A 52 4.55 6.35 1.14
N ILE A 53 4.80 7.65 1.09
CA ILE A 53 5.85 8.23 0.25
C ILE A 53 7.00 8.58 1.18
N ARG A 54 8.15 7.93 0.99
CA ARG A 54 9.39 8.29 1.70
C ARG A 54 10.13 9.34 0.89
N LEU A 55 10.24 10.54 1.46
CA LEU A 55 10.92 11.69 0.85
C LEU A 55 12.31 11.86 1.47
N THR A 56 13.26 12.32 0.67
CA THR A 56 14.49 12.91 1.23
C THR A 56 14.16 14.23 1.92
N ASN A 57 15.05 14.75 2.77
CA ASN A 57 14.83 16.05 3.41
C ASN A 57 14.61 17.16 2.36
N GLU A 58 15.39 17.17 1.29
CA GLU A 58 15.23 18.14 0.19
C GLU A 58 13.86 18.04 -0.50
N GLN A 59 13.38 16.83 -0.76
CA GLN A 59 12.04 16.62 -1.34
C GLN A 59 10.92 17.00 -0.36
N PHE A 60 11.13 16.79 0.94
CA PHE A 60 10.21 17.20 1.97
C PHE A 60 10.12 18.72 2.08
N ASP A 61 11.26 19.42 2.08
CA ASP A 61 11.31 20.88 2.10
C ASP A 61 10.64 21.48 0.85
N ALA A 62 10.93 20.93 -0.33
CA ALA A 62 10.29 21.35 -1.58
C ALA A 62 8.77 21.11 -1.58
N PHE A 63 8.32 20.01 -0.96
CA PHE A 63 6.89 19.74 -0.77
C PHE A 63 6.25 20.77 0.16
N CYS A 64 6.87 21.05 1.32
CA CYS A 64 6.39 22.07 2.25
C CYS A 64 6.32 23.46 1.59
N GLU A 65 7.35 23.86 0.85
CA GLU A 65 7.36 25.14 0.12
C GLU A 65 6.21 25.21 -0.90
N ALA A 66 5.95 24.13 -1.64
CA ALA A 66 4.84 24.07 -2.58
C ALA A 66 3.46 24.09 -1.89
N CYS A 67 3.34 23.59 -0.66
CA CYS A 67 2.13 23.71 0.14
C CYS A 67 1.92 25.13 0.69
N ASP A 68 2.98 25.75 1.19
CA ASP A 68 2.93 27.10 1.77
C ASP A 68 2.78 28.18 0.69
N ASN A 69 3.35 27.95 -0.50
CA ASN A 69 3.32 28.85 -1.65
C ASN A 69 2.80 28.12 -2.89
N PRO A 70 1.49 27.79 -2.96
CA PRO A 70 0.93 26.98 -4.02
C PRO A 70 1.10 27.66 -5.39
N PRO A 71 1.73 26.99 -6.38
CA PRO A 71 1.96 27.58 -7.69
C PRO A 71 0.65 27.71 -8.46
N THR A 72 0.54 28.78 -9.24
CA THR A 72 -0.62 28.99 -10.11
C THR A 72 -0.73 27.88 -11.18
N PRO A 73 -1.90 27.23 -11.33
CA PRO A 73 -2.08 26.18 -12.33
C PRO A 73 -1.75 26.62 -13.76
N THR A 74 -1.02 25.77 -14.48
CA THR A 74 -0.63 26.04 -15.86
C THR A 74 -1.85 26.15 -16.79
N ALA A 75 -1.70 26.81 -17.94
CA ALA A 75 -2.78 26.91 -18.92
C ALA A 75 -3.28 25.54 -19.41
N LYS A 76 -2.39 24.54 -19.49
CA LYS A 76 -2.73 23.15 -19.85
C LYS A 76 -3.61 22.50 -18.79
N MET A 77 -3.28 22.66 -17.51
CA MET A 77 -4.08 22.13 -16.40
C MET A 77 -5.46 22.79 -16.35
N ARG A 78 -5.54 24.11 -16.52
CA ARG A 78 -6.82 24.84 -16.58
C ARG A 78 -7.71 24.37 -17.74
N LYS A 79 -7.13 24.16 -18.93
CA LYS A 79 -7.86 23.63 -20.09
C LYS A 79 -8.38 22.21 -19.84
N ALA A 80 -7.60 21.36 -19.18
CA ALA A 80 -8.02 20.00 -18.83
C ALA A 80 -9.16 20.01 -17.81
N ALA A 81 -9.09 20.85 -16.77
CA ALA A 81 -10.17 21.03 -15.80
C ALA A 81 -11.48 21.46 -16.49
N GLN A 82 -11.41 22.46 -17.38
CA GLN A 82 -12.58 22.91 -18.16
C GLN A 82 -13.17 21.82 -19.08
N ALA A 83 -12.37 20.86 -19.53
CA ALA A 83 -12.87 19.73 -20.30
C ALA A 83 -13.62 18.74 -19.40
N LEU A 84 -13.07 18.43 -18.21
CA LEU A 84 -13.72 17.58 -17.21
C LEU A 84 -15.06 18.15 -16.73
N ASP A 85 -15.14 19.47 -16.51
CA ASP A 85 -16.38 20.15 -16.14
C ASP A 85 -17.47 19.99 -17.22
N LYS A 86 -17.07 20.04 -18.51
CA LYS A 86 -18.01 19.83 -19.64
C LYS A 86 -18.47 18.38 -19.76
N GLU A 87 -17.67 17.44 -19.28
CA GLU A 87 -18.01 16.01 -19.23
C GLU A 87 -18.86 15.64 -17.99
N GLY A 88 -19.17 16.62 -17.13
CA GLY A 88 -19.99 16.42 -15.93
C GLY A 88 -19.21 15.97 -14.69
N PHE A 89 -17.89 15.89 -14.77
CA PHE A 89 -17.00 15.60 -13.64
C PHE A 89 -16.58 16.90 -12.96
N VAL A 90 -17.54 17.59 -12.34
CA VAL A 90 -17.28 18.82 -11.57
C VAL A 90 -16.53 18.46 -10.30
N LEU A 91 -15.26 18.85 -10.21
CA LEU A 91 -14.54 18.86 -8.94
C LEU A 91 -15.05 20.08 -8.17
N ASN A 92 -15.78 19.89 -7.06
CA ASN A 92 -16.31 20.97 -6.24
C ASN A 92 -15.17 21.93 -5.82
N ALA A 93 -15.03 23.02 -6.57
CA ALA A 93 -14.10 24.11 -6.31
C ALA A 93 -14.74 25.06 -5.30
N ASN A 94 -14.81 24.65 -4.03
CA ASN A 94 -15.12 25.55 -2.92
C ASN A 94 -14.14 25.26 -1.78
N HIS A 95 -13.00 25.95 -1.83
CA HIS A 95 -12.28 26.46 -0.68
C HIS A 95 -11.50 27.70 -1.11
#